data_AF-A0A921G1K6-F1
#
_entry.id   AF-A0A921G1K6-F1
#
_cell.length_a   1.000
_cell.length_b   1.000
_cell.length_c   1.000
_cell.angle_alpha   90.00
_cell.angle_beta   90.00
_cell.angle_gamma   90.00
#
_symmetry.space_group_name_H-M   'P 1'
#
loop_
_entity.id
_entity.type
_entity.pdbx_description
1 polymer ?
#
loop_
_entity_poly.entity_id
_entity_poly.type
_entity_poly.pdbx_seq_one_letter_code
_entity_poly.pdbx_strand_id
1 'polypeptide(L)'
;MKELLKEYEECLTNTRFQVKNIDVESTIIKAALQNARGRKVTKLRDELKALTDEKGILNSIISDLTFTIDWLKTGRQPGARRGIERTAAYDREKPFDPAVLERHFSTRQAETPWDRERTKEIVWTKRDALIMQMVLHKLSDRDRDILLMYEGGKSQYEIAELLDMKRSTVQKAIRSAKKKIIDIKYKEHV
;
A
#
# COMPACT_ATOMS: atom_id res chain seq x y z
N MET A 1 37.14 9.44 -18.04
CA MET A 1 35.76 9.19 -18.50
C MET A 1 35.43 9.94 -19.79
N LYS A 2 35.78 11.22 -19.93
CA LYS A 2 35.60 11.96 -21.20
C LYS A 2 36.43 11.41 -22.36
N GLU A 3 37.68 11.03 -22.12
CA GLU A 3 38.56 10.38 -23.13
C GLU A 3 37.94 9.06 -23.64
N LEU A 4 37.52 8.17 -22.72
CA LEU A 4 36.85 6.92 -23.07
C LEU A 4 35.59 7.15 -23.92
N LEU A 5 34.78 8.15 -23.59
CA LEU A 5 33.58 8.46 -24.37
C LEU A 5 33.92 8.92 -25.78
N LYS A 6 34.98 9.72 -25.94
CA LYS A 6 35.48 10.16 -27.24
C LYS A 6 35.97 8.98 -28.09
N GLU A 7 36.71 8.05 -27.48
CA GLU A 7 37.16 6.82 -28.17
C GLU A 7 35.97 5.99 -28.69
N TYR A 8 34.90 5.85 -27.90
CA TYR A 8 33.69 5.13 -28.32
C TYR A 8 32.96 5.85 -29.45
N GLU A 9 32.89 7.18 -29.42
CA GLU A 9 32.31 7.99 -30.50
C GLU A 9 33.12 7.88 -31.80
N GLU A 10 34.45 7.88 -31.72
CA GLU A 10 35.34 7.64 -32.86
C GLU A 10 35.18 6.22 -33.42
N CYS A 11 35.05 5.21 -32.54
CA CYS A 11 34.77 3.83 -32.97
C CYS A 11 33.41 3.73 -33.69
N LEU A 12 32.38 4.43 -33.19
CA LEU A 12 31.05 4.49 -33.80
C LEU A 12 31.08 5.13 -35.20
N THR A 13 31.84 6.22 -35.38
CA THR A 13 31.94 6.88 -36.69
C THR A 13 32.66 5.99 -37.70
N ASN A 14 33.73 5.31 -37.28
CA ASN A 14 34.49 4.38 -38.10
C ASN A 14 33.64 3.18 -38.55
N THR A 15 32.93 2.53 -37.62
CA THR A 15 32.03 1.40 -37.94
C THR A 15 30.89 1.81 -38.88
N ARG A 16 30.29 2.99 -38.67
CA ARG A 16 29.29 3.54 -39.59
C ARG A 16 29.85 3.80 -40.99
N PHE A 17 31.10 4.25 -41.07
CA PHE A 17 31.77 4.45 -42.35
C PHE A 17 31.99 3.10 -43.08
N GLN A 18 32.40 2.06 -42.37
CA GLN A 18 32.53 0.71 -42.92
C GLN A 18 31.19 0.19 -43.46
N VAL A 19 30.09 0.37 -42.74
CA VAL A 19 28.75 -0.02 -43.23
C VAL A 19 28.38 0.70 -44.52
N LYS A 20 28.70 2.00 -44.64
CA LYS A 20 28.47 2.76 -45.88
C LYS A 20 29.30 2.20 -47.04
N ASN A 21 30.54 1.81 -46.80
CA ASN A 21 31.38 1.21 -47.84
C ASN A 21 30.81 -0.13 -48.32
N ILE A 22 30.38 -0.99 -47.39
CA ILE A 22 29.71 -2.26 -47.72
C ILE A 22 28.42 -2.00 -48.51
N ASP A 23 27.67 -0.95 -48.18
CA ASP A 23 26.48 -0.59 -48.95
C ASP A 23 26.82 -0.22 -50.39
N VAL A 24 27.85 0.60 -50.60
CA VAL A 24 28.36 0.93 -51.93
C VAL A 24 28.79 -0.34 -52.67
N GLU A 25 29.61 -1.20 -52.06
CA GLU A 25 30.06 -2.45 -52.66
C GLU A 25 28.89 -3.37 -53.02
N SER A 26 27.88 -3.48 -52.15
CA SER A 26 26.69 -4.27 -52.40
C SER A 26 25.89 -3.75 -53.60
N THR A 27 25.84 -2.43 -53.83
CA THR A 27 25.17 -1.84 -54.99
C THR A 27 25.92 -2.15 -56.29
N ILE A 28 27.25 -2.11 -56.26
CA ILE A 28 28.10 -2.45 -57.41
C ILE A 28 27.92 -3.93 -57.76
N ILE A 29 27.94 -4.82 -56.76
CA ILE A 29 27.75 -6.27 -56.97
C ILE A 29 26.34 -6.54 -57.52
N LYS A 30 25.29 -5.89 -56.99
CA LYS A 30 23.92 -6.02 -57.51
C LYS A 30 23.80 -5.56 -58.96
N ALA A 31 24.44 -4.46 -59.33
CA ALA A 31 24.48 -3.97 -60.72
C ALA A 31 25.25 -4.94 -61.63
N ALA A 32 26.37 -5.51 -61.16
CA ALA A 32 27.11 -6.54 -61.89
C ALA A 32 26.28 -7.83 -62.08
N LEU A 33 25.41 -8.16 -61.11
CA LEU A 33 24.55 -9.34 -61.13
C LEU A 33 23.47 -9.26 -62.21
N GLN A 34 22.96 -8.06 -62.54
CA GLN A 34 22.00 -7.86 -63.63
C GLN A 34 22.56 -8.26 -65.01
N ASN A 35 23.86 -8.09 -65.21
CA ASN A 35 24.53 -8.33 -66.50
C ASN A 35 25.27 -9.67 -66.57
N ALA A 36 25.39 -10.39 -65.46
CA ALA A 36 26.12 -11.64 -65.37
C ALA A 36 25.28 -12.85 -65.79
N ARG A 37 25.90 -13.85 -66.45
CA ARG A 37 25.28 -15.14 -66.81
C ARG A 37 26.19 -16.31 -66.40
N GLY A 38 25.59 -17.46 -66.12
CA GLY A 38 26.29 -18.70 -65.80
C GLY A 38 27.03 -18.69 -64.45
N ARG A 39 28.19 -19.37 -64.38
CA ARG A 39 28.99 -19.61 -63.15
C ARG A 39 29.49 -18.33 -62.45
N LYS A 40 29.46 -17.19 -63.13
CA LYS A 40 29.82 -15.88 -62.56
C LYS A 40 28.71 -15.34 -61.63
N VAL A 41 27.45 -15.71 -61.88
CA VAL A 41 26.30 -15.31 -61.05
C VAL A 41 26.34 -15.96 -59.68
N THR A 42 26.72 -17.24 -59.59
CA THR A 42 26.80 -17.95 -58.31
C THR A 42 27.86 -17.31 -57.40
N LYS A 43 29.06 -17.03 -57.93
CA LYS A 43 30.12 -16.35 -57.18
C LYS A 43 29.70 -14.98 -56.65
N LEU A 44 29.10 -14.14 -57.51
CA LEU A 44 28.62 -12.82 -57.11
C LEU A 44 27.49 -12.88 -56.07
N ARG A 45 26.65 -13.94 -56.08
CA ARG A 45 25.66 -14.16 -55.03
C ARG A 45 26.29 -14.55 -53.70
N ASP A 46 27.31 -15.40 -53.74
CA ASP A 46 28.03 -15.82 -52.53
C ASP A 46 28.77 -14.63 -51.90
N GLU A 47 29.42 -13.79 -52.71
CA GLU A 47 30.05 -12.53 -52.28
C GLU A 47 29.01 -11.56 -51.70
N LEU A 48 27.87 -11.37 -52.37
CA LEU A 48 26.81 -10.51 -51.86
C LEU A 48 26.28 -11.00 -50.51
N LYS A 49 26.16 -12.32 -50.34
CA LYS A 49 25.70 -12.93 -49.09
C LYS A 49 26.71 -12.69 -47.95
N ALA A 50 28.00 -12.86 -48.22
CA ALA A 50 29.06 -12.56 -47.26
C ALA A 50 29.01 -11.09 -46.80
N LEU A 51 28.84 -10.15 -47.74
CA LEU A 51 28.69 -8.72 -47.41
C LEU A 51 27.43 -8.45 -46.58
N THR A 52 26.31 -9.13 -46.84
CA THR A 52 25.11 -8.96 -46.03
C THR A 52 25.26 -9.49 -44.62
N ASP A 53 25.98 -10.60 -44.45
CA ASP A 53 26.25 -11.19 -43.14
C ASP A 53 27.20 -10.28 -42.33
N GLU A 54 28.26 -9.77 -42.97
CA GLU A 54 29.20 -8.80 -42.37
C GLU A 54 28.49 -7.49 -41.96
N LYS A 55 27.61 -6.97 -42.82
CA LYS A 55 26.77 -5.81 -42.49
C LYS A 55 25.89 -6.08 -41.26
N GLY A 56 25.35 -7.29 -41.13
CA GLY A 56 24.58 -7.70 -39.97
C GLY A 56 25.37 -7.59 -38.66
N ILE A 57 26.61 -8.10 -38.68
CA ILE A 57 27.54 -8.05 -37.54
C ILE A 57 27.87 -6.59 -37.18
N LEU A 58 28.23 -5.77 -38.18
CA LEU A 58 28.55 -4.36 -37.95
C LEU A 58 27.36 -3.56 -37.39
N ASN A 59 26.13 -3.85 -37.82
CA ASN A 59 24.95 -3.22 -37.24
C ASN A 59 24.72 -3.62 -35.78
N SER A 60 25.02 -4.87 -35.41
CA SER A 60 25.00 -5.30 -34.01
C SER A 60 26.01 -4.51 -33.18
N ILE A 61 27.24 -4.37 -33.69
CA ILE A 61 28.29 -3.58 -33.03
C ILE A 61 27.87 -2.12 -32.88
N ILE A 62 27.26 -1.51 -33.90
CA ILE A 62 26.73 -0.14 -33.81
C ILE A 62 25.66 -0.04 -32.71
N SER A 63 24.73 -0.99 -32.63
CA SER A 63 23.72 -1.01 -31.58
C SER A 63 24.36 -1.06 -30.19
N ASP A 64 25.32 -1.95 -29.98
CA ASP A 64 26.03 -2.09 -28.70
C ASP A 64 26.83 -0.83 -28.34
N LEU A 65 27.51 -0.22 -29.32
CA LEU A 65 28.22 1.05 -29.13
C LEU A 65 27.26 2.19 -28.79
N THR A 66 26.12 2.31 -29.46
CA THR A 66 25.13 3.35 -29.13
C THR A 66 24.57 3.17 -27.72
N PHE A 67 24.28 1.93 -27.33
CA PHE A 67 23.79 1.60 -26.00
C PHE A 67 24.82 1.94 -24.91
N THR A 68 26.08 1.57 -25.12
CA THR A 68 27.16 1.88 -24.17
C THR A 68 27.42 3.39 -24.05
N ILE A 69 27.43 4.12 -25.18
CA ILE A 69 27.57 5.58 -25.18
C ILE A 69 26.43 6.24 -24.41
N ASP A 70 25.18 5.85 -24.66
CA ASP A 70 24.02 6.43 -23.97
C ASP A 70 24.06 6.16 -22.47
N TRP A 71 24.49 4.96 -22.06
CA TRP A 71 24.66 4.64 -20.66
C TRP A 71 25.75 5.50 -20.02
N LEU A 72 26.92 5.60 -20.65
CA LEU A 72 28.04 6.37 -20.14
C LEU A 72 27.73 7.89 -20.07
N LYS A 73 26.91 8.40 -21.00
CA LYS A 73 26.46 9.81 -21.00
C LYS A 73 25.47 10.12 -19.89
N THR A 74 24.47 9.26 -19.72
CA THR A 74 23.35 9.51 -18.82
C THR A 74 23.57 8.97 -17.41
N GLY A 75 24.50 8.04 -17.24
CA GLY A 75 24.71 7.28 -16.01
C GLY A 75 23.53 6.37 -15.66
N ARG A 76 22.59 6.16 -16.59
CA ARG A 76 21.34 5.40 -16.41
C ARG A 76 21.23 4.37 -17.52
N GLN A 77 20.59 3.25 -17.22
CA GLN A 77 20.34 2.22 -18.24
C GLN A 77 19.48 2.79 -19.38
N PRO A 78 19.96 2.79 -20.63
CA PRO A 78 19.19 3.25 -21.79
C PRO A 78 17.93 2.39 -21.96
N GLY A 79 16.79 3.03 -22.25
CA GLY A 79 15.50 2.35 -22.44
C GLY A 79 14.72 2.02 -21.15
N ALA A 80 15.34 2.14 -19.97
CA ALA A 80 14.61 1.98 -18.70
C ALA A 80 13.80 3.25 -18.39
N ARG A 81 12.47 3.16 -18.40
CA ARG A 81 11.57 4.29 -18.11
C ARG A 81 11.59 4.73 -16.64
N ARG A 82 12.14 3.90 -15.74
CA ARG A 82 12.22 4.13 -14.29
C ARG A 82 13.63 3.74 -13.82
N GLY A 83 14.32 4.64 -13.13
CA GLY A 83 15.65 4.34 -12.60
C GLY A 83 15.62 3.59 -11.27
N ILE A 84 16.79 3.13 -10.82
CA ILE A 84 16.98 2.32 -9.61
C ILE A 84 16.63 3.07 -8.33
N GLU A 85 16.65 4.42 -8.36
CA GLU A 85 16.22 5.29 -7.28
C GLU A 85 14.77 5.04 -6.86
N ARG A 86 13.95 4.44 -7.73
CA ARG A 86 12.55 4.11 -7.41
C ARG A 86 12.40 2.75 -6.73
N THR A 87 13.42 1.89 -6.78
CA THR A 87 13.40 0.53 -6.21
C THR A 87 13.74 0.52 -4.72
N ALA A 88 14.34 1.59 -4.19
CA ALA A 88 14.62 1.71 -2.75
C ALA A 88 13.29 1.90 -1.97
N ALA A 89 12.59 0.79 -1.72
CA ALA A 89 11.50 0.73 -0.74
C ALA A 89 12.00 1.21 0.63
N TYR A 90 13.24 0.87 0.98
CA TYR A 90 13.91 1.27 2.22
C TYR A 90 14.10 2.78 2.40
N ASP A 91 14.27 3.57 1.33
CA ASP A 91 14.42 5.04 1.43
C ASP A 91 13.07 5.77 1.60
N ARG A 92 11.96 5.08 1.31
CA ARG A 92 10.60 5.64 1.44
C ARG A 92 9.97 5.36 2.79
N GLU A 93 10.50 4.39 3.53
CA GLU A 93 10.06 4.09 4.88
C GLU A 93 10.66 5.13 5.82
N LYS A 94 9.86 6.15 6.16
CA LYS A 94 10.18 6.99 7.32
C LYS A 94 9.95 6.13 8.56
N PRO A 95 10.96 5.94 9.43
CA PRO A 95 10.74 5.29 10.71
C PRO A 95 9.70 6.12 11.45
N PHE A 96 8.62 5.45 11.84
CA PHE A 96 7.48 6.10 12.45
C PHE A 96 7.09 5.32 13.70
N ASP A 97 6.76 6.05 14.75
CA ASP A 97 6.38 5.48 16.03
C ASP A 97 5.04 4.72 15.90
N PRO A 98 5.00 3.41 16.17
CA PRO A 98 3.77 2.62 16.11
C PRO A 98 2.61 3.22 16.92
N ALA A 99 2.89 3.89 18.04
CA ALA A 99 1.87 4.48 18.89
C ALA A 99 1.14 5.66 18.20
N VAL A 100 1.85 6.43 17.39
CA VAL A 100 1.25 7.54 16.62
C VAL A 100 0.38 6.98 15.48
N LEU A 101 0.69 5.77 15.00
CA LEU A 101 -0.02 5.09 13.91
C LEU A 101 -1.37 4.63 14.40
N GLU A 102 -1.34 3.92 15.53
CA GLU A 102 -2.50 3.41 16.22
C GLU A 102 -3.47 4.53 16.56
N ARG A 103 -2.98 5.64 17.14
CA ARG A 103 -3.82 6.79 17.46
C ARG A 103 -4.50 7.41 16.23
N HIS A 104 -3.78 7.52 15.11
CA HIS A 104 -4.33 8.07 13.87
C HIS A 104 -5.35 7.14 13.21
N PHE A 105 -5.14 5.82 13.24
CA PHE A 105 -6.07 4.85 12.70
C PHE A 105 -7.31 4.66 13.58
N SER A 106 -7.17 4.65 14.91
CA SER A 106 -8.30 4.57 15.84
C SER A 106 -9.28 5.74 15.70
N THR A 107 -8.83 6.89 15.20
CA THR A 107 -9.69 8.07 14.98
C THR A 107 -10.39 8.07 13.61
N ARG A 108 -9.96 7.22 12.66
CA ARG A 108 -10.36 7.29 11.24
C ARG A 108 -10.90 5.99 10.64
N GLN A 109 -11.10 4.94 11.42
CA GLN A 109 -11.76 3.74 10.91
C GLN A 109 -13.18 4.08 10.47
N ALA A 110 -13.44 3.96 9.16
CA ALA A 110 -14.80 3.89 8.65
C ALA A 110 -15.39 2.59 9.22
N GLU A 111 -16.45 2.73 10.02
CA GLU A 111 -17.12 1.62 10.70
C GLU A 111 -17.38 0.48 9.72
N THR A 112 -16.74 -0.68 9.93
CA THR A 112 -17.08 -1.84 9.12
C THR A 112 -18.37 -2.46 9.68
N PRO A 113 -19.21 -3.10 8.85
CA PRO A 113 -20.48 -3.68 9.32
C PRO A 113 -20.33 -4.66 10.49
N TRP A 114 -19.16 -5.28 10.65
CA TRP A 114 -18.83 -6.26 11.70
C TRP A 114 -18.40 -5.63 13.04
N ASP A 115 -18.04 -4.34 13.07
CA ASP A 115 -17.67 -3.61 14.30
C ASP A 115 -18.91 -3.25 15.13
N ARG A 116 -20.07 -3.13 14.50
CA ARG A 116 -21.33 -2.73 15.16
C ARG A 116 -21.81 -3.69 16.24
N GLU A 117 -21.38 -4.95 16.20
CA GLU A 117 -21.85 -6.00 17.10
C GLU A 117 -20.90 -6.26 18.28
N ARG A 118 -19.63 -5.86 18.18
CA ARG A 118 -18.58 -6.31 19.12
C ARG A 118 -18.04 -5.21 20.05
N THR A 119 -18.25 -3.93 19.73
CA THR A 119 -17.70 -2.81 20.49
C THR A 119 -18.71 -1.68 20.67
N LYS A 120 -19.78 -1.95 21.42
CA LYS A 120 -20.24 -0.91 22.36
C LYS A 120 -19.31 -0.93 23.56
N GLU A 121 -18.05 -0.57 23.36
CA GLU A 121 -17.25 -0.09 24.48
C GLU A 121 -18.00 1.15 24.97
N ILE A 122 -18.64 1.03 26.14
CA ILE A 122 -19.28 2.15 26.80
C ILE A 122 -18.11 3.08 27.17
N VAL A 123 -17.81 4.02 26.28
CA VAL A 123 -16.87 5.10 26.58
C VAL A 123 -17.55 5.93 27.66
N TRP A 124 -17.25 5.63 28.91
CA TRP A 124 -17.74 6.37 30.07
C TRP A 124 -17.28 7.82 29.91
N THR A 125 -18.21 8.68 29.51
CA THR A 125 -17.93 10.11 29.48
C THR A 125 -17.85 10.60 30.92
N LYS A 126 -17.09 11.68 31.18
CA LYS A 126 -17.07 12.33 32.52
C LYS A 126 -18.48 12.64 33.06
N ARG A 127 -19.44 12.85 32.15
CA ARG A 127 -20.86 13.03 32.44
C ARG A 127 -21.53 11.77 33.00
N ASP A 128 -21.24 10.61 32.41
CA ASP A 128 -21.81 9.32 32.85
C ASP A 128 -21.33 8.95 34.26
N ALA A 129 -20.06 9.25 34.56
CA ALA A 129 -19.50 9.10 35.89
C ALA A 129 -20.20 10.01 36.92
N LEU A 130 -20.52 11.26 36.55
CA LEU A 130 -21.25 12.18 37.43
C LEU A 130 -22.68 11.72 37.68
N ILE A 131 -23.39 11.29 36.63
CA ILE A 131 -24.76 10.73 36.75
C ILE A 131 -24.76 9.51 37.67
N MET A 132 -23.77 8.62 37.49
CA MET A 132 -23.61 7.46 38.37
C MET A 132 -23.40 7.89 39.82
N GLN A 133 -22.55 8.87 40.09
CA GLN A 133 -22.34 9.39 41.46
C GLN A 133 -23.62 10.00 42.04
N MET A 134 -24.39 10.76 41.27
CA MET A 134 -25.67 11.35 41.70
C MET A 134 -26.72 10.28 42.01
N VAL A 135 -26.79 9.24 41.18
CA VAL A 135 -27.66 8.07 41.40
C VAL A 135 -27.26 7.33 42.68
N LEU A 136 -25.97 7.09 42.87
CA LEU A 136 -25.45 6.41 44.07
C LEU A 136 -25.75 7.24 45.33
N HIS A 137 -25.61 8.56 45.29
CA HIS A 137 -25.88 9.43 46.44
C HIS A 137 -27.37 9.48 46.82
N LYS A 138 -28.28 9.49 45.83
CA LYS A 138 -29.74 9.57 46.09
C LYS A 138 -30.34 8.23 46.52
N LEU A 139 -29.67 7.13 46.20
CA LEU A 139 -30.12 5.78 46.54
C LEU A 139 -29.61 5.38 47.93
N SER A 140 -30.49 4.88 48.79
CA SER A 140 -30.07 4.32 50.08
C SER A 140 -29.26 3.03 49.84
N ASP A 141 -28.28 2.74 50.67
CA ASP A 141 -27.43 1.55 50.51
C ASP A 141 -28.26 0.25 50.42
N ARG A 142 -29.35 0.15 51.20
CA ARG A 142 -30.27 -1.00 51.12
C ARG A 142 -31.03 -1.09 49.79
N ASP A 143 -31.50 0.04 49.26
CA ASP A 143 -32.18 0.08 47.96
C ASP A 143 -31.20 -0.27 46.82
N ARG A 144 -29.92 0.10 46.98
CA ARG A 144 -28.84 -0.16 46.03
C ARG A 144 -28.52 -1.65 45.97
N ASP A 145 -28.34 -2.30 47.11
CA ASP A 145 -28.03 -3.72 47.18
C ASP A 145 -29.15 -4.57 46.58
N ILE A 146 -30.40 -4.24 46.91
CA ILE A 146 -31.58 -4.92 46.34
C ILE A 146 -31.63 -4.73 44.81
N LEU A 147 -31.36 -3.52 44.31
CA LEU A 147 -31.36 -3.25 42.87
C LEU A 147 -30.23 -4.00 42.15
N LEU A 148 -29.02 -4.01 42.72
CA LEU A 148 -27.86 -4.72 42.16
C LEU A 148 -28.12 -6.23 42.06
N MET A 149 -28.69 -6.83 43.11
CA MET A 149 -29.06 -8.24 43.10
C MET A 149 -30.13 -8.56 42.05
N TYR A 150 -31.10 -7.65 41.86
CA TYR A 150 -32.16 -7.80 40.86
C TYR A 150 -31.63 -7.71 39.43
N GLU A 151 -30.78 -6.71 39.12
CA GLU A 151 -30.14 -6.57 37.80
C GLU A 151 -29.12 -7.68 37.54
N GLY A 152 -28.53 -8.27 38.59
CA GLY A 152 -27.72 -9.49 38.54
C GLY A 152 -28.50 -10.78 38.26
N GLY A 153 -29.81 -10.69 38.01
CA GLY A 153 -30.66 -11.81 37.58
C GLY A 153 -31.35 -12.60 38.69
N LYS A 154 -31.27 -12.16 39.96
CA LYS A 154 -31.96 -12.83 41.07
C LYS A 154 -33.45 -12.49 41.11
N SER A 155 -34.28 -13.47 41.45
CA SER A 155 -35.72 -13.28 41.62
C SER A 155 -36.04 -12.46 42.87
N GLN A 156 -37.16 -11.74 42.87
CA GLN A 156 -37.64 -11.01 44.06
C GLN A 156 -37.84 -11.90 45.29
N TYR A 157 -38.16 -13.18 45.07
CA TYR A 157 -38.30 -14.17 46.14
C TYR A 157 -36.95 -14.57 46.73
N GLU A 158 -35.95 -14.80 45.88
CA GLU A 158 -34.58 -15.12 46.30
C GLU A 158 -33.94 -13.97 47.06
N ILE A 159 -34.16 -12.72 46.61
CA ILE A 159 -33.67 -11.52 47.30
C ILE A 159 -34.35 -11.36 48.67
N ALA A 160 -35.65 -11.66 48.75
CA ALA A 160 -36.41 -11.62 49.99
C ALA A 160 -35.89 -12.65 51.01
N GLU A 161 -35.56 -13.86 50.56
CA GLU A 161 -34.96 -14.91 51.40
C GLU A 161 -33.53 -14.56 51.83
N LEU A 162 -32.71 -14.04 50.91
CA LEU A 162 -31.32 -13.65 51.18
C LEU A 162 -31.17 -12.50 52.18
N LEU A 163 -32.12 -11.57 52.18
CA LEU A 163 -32.09 -10.39 53.06
C LEU A 163 -33.03 -10.51 54.27
N ASP A 164 -33.69 -11.67 54.44
CA ASP A 164 -34.72 -11.92 55.46
C ASP A 164 -35.81 -10.82 55.49
N MET A 165 -36.36 -10.52 54.32
CA MET A 165 -37.34 -9.46 54.11
C MET A 165 -38.60 -10.01 53.43
N LYS A 166 -39.74 -9.38 53.69
CA LYS A 166 -40.97 -9.68 52.93
C LYS A 166 -40.79 -9.26 51.47
N ARG A 167 -41.25 -10.10 50.53
CA ARG A 167 -41.28 -9.81 49.08
C ARG A 167 -41.88 -8.43 48.76
N SER A 168 -42.93 -8.03 49.47
CA SER A 168 -43.59 -6.73 49.29
C SER A 168 -42.66 -5.55 49.59
N THR A 169 -41.69 -5.71 50.49
CA THR A 169 -40.68 -4.69 50.80
C THR A 169 -39.62 -4.62 49.71
N VAL A 170 -39.14 -5.76 49.21
CA VAL A 170 -38.23 -5.84 48.05
C VAL A 170 -38.84 -5.18 46.82
N GLN A 171 -40.12 -5.47 46.54
CA GLN A 171 -40.85 -4.86 45.43
C GLN A 171 -40.97 -3.33 45.56
N LYS A 172 -41.22 -2.82 46.77
CA LYS A 172 -41.27 -1.37 47.05
C LYS A 172 -39.90 -0.73 46.87
N ALA A 173 -38.83 -1.36 47.34
CA ALA A 173 -37.46 -0.89 47.20
C ALA A 173 -37.06 -0.75 45.73
N ILE A 174 -37.32 -1.78 44.90
CA ILE A 174 -37.05 -1.75 43.45
C ILE A 174 -37.82 -0.61 42.77
N ARG A 175 -39.11 -0.45 43.07
CA ARG A 175 -39.93 0.63 42.48
C ARG A 175 -39.42 2.03 42.88
N SER A 176 -39.08 2.20 44.16
CA SER A 176 -38.52 3.44 44.69
C SER A 176 -37.19 3.78 44.01
N ALA A 177 -36.28 2.80 43.90
CA ALA A 177 -34.98 2.93 43.25
C ALA A 177 -35.11 3.34 41.77
N LYS A 178 -35.95 2.63 41.01
CA LYS A 178 -36.21 2.95 39.60
C LYS A 178 -36.79 4.35 39.42
N LYS A 179 -37.73 4.76 40.29
CA LYS A 179 -38.28 6.12 40.28
C LYS A 179 -37.20 7.19 40.52
N LYS A 180 -36.31 6.98 41.50
CA LYS A 180 -35.21 7.92 41.80
C LYS A 180 -34.25 8.10 40.63
N ILE A 181 -33.93 7.02 39.91
CA ILE A 181 -33.07 7.04 38.71
C ILE A 181 -33.74 7.82 37.58
N ILE A 182 -35.03 7.56 37.34
CA ILE A 182 -35.83 8.25 36.33
C ILE A 182 -35.88 9.75 36.63
N ASP A 183 -36.14 10.14 37.87
CA ASP A 183 -36.16 11.56 38.28
C ASP A 183 -34.82 12.27 38.04
N ILE A 184 -33.68 11.58 38.29
CA ILE A 184 -32.34 12.15 38.03
C ILE A 184 -32.17 12.36 36.53
N LYS A 185 -32.53 11.36 35.72
CA LYS A 185 -32.42 11.44 34.26
C LYS A 185 -33.26 12.59 33.69
N TYR A 186 -34.48 12.82 34.20
CA TYR A 186 -35.32 13.92 33.74
C TYR A 186 -34.83 15.30 34.17
N LYS A 187 -34.28 15.45 35.38
CA LYS A 187 -33.74 16.74 35.86
C LYS A 187 -32.52 17.22 35.08
N GLU A 188 -31.80 16.31 34.44
CA GLU A 188 -30.62 16.63 33.60
C GLU A 188 -30.99 16.99 32.15
N HIS A 189 -32.24 16.74 31.71
CA HIS A 189 -32.73 17.07 30.36
C HIS A 189 -33.44 18.44 30.27
N VAL A 190 -33.53 19.17 31.38
CA VAL A 190 -34.06 20.54 31.49
C VAL A 190 -32.91 21.47 31.83
#